data_AF-N9UVD8-F1
#
_entry.id   AF-N9UVD8-F1
#
_cell.length_a   1.000
_cell.length_b   1.000
_cell.length_c   1.000
_cell.angle_alpha   90.00
_cell.angle_beta   90.00
_cell.angle_gamma   90.00
#
_symmetry.space_group_name_H-M   'P 1'
#
loop_
_entity.id
_entity.type
_entity.pdbx_description
1 polymer ?
#
loop_
_entity_poly.entity_id
_entity_poly.type
_entity_poly.pdbx_seq_one_letter_code
_entity_poly.pdbx_strand_id
1 'polypeptide(L)'
;MLNLVKRQVSQDKRRFQEDGFDLDLTYIEPRIIAMGYPAEGIESYYRNNMVDVAMLLNQKHLGHYRVYNLTENPYDPTPFHNNVKWFPFPDHHNPSLIVLCHIVDDMYKYYTEDPANVVVVHCLAGRGRTGTVITSFLQYIKLCATPQDALDHFASIRSMKNKGVSMPAQIRYVKYFGELLSKQIYFVQTTYLLQTLSIGPLPDQGTNNVSYELDISSIDQYYKPFICIQPLISSSPSYSCIFSELTNNIQASFNPPIPLAGDINIRVRLINSNPSYGHTIVARASFHTYFIDGNTLSFDSKTLDIRNPFKSKVSNTIQLNLTFSGSTVPVPLPEPELIFLQQFYEQYTSSSQKKQKPTFVIGCRSKPNSVEISKSPQSDSSPSLVTSTSPLSQNSDSSELKIRLAQQRRLQLSPTTSFNQPKKSSNAVTSKLFK
;
A
#
# COMPACT_ATOMS: atom_id res chain seq x y z
N MET A 1 10.39 27.86 -25.68
CA MET A 1 9.95 26.45 -25.82
C MET A 1 10.04 25.65 -24.53
N LEU A 2 11.16 25.68 -23.79
CA LEU A 2 11.36 24.88 -22.56
C LEU A 2 10.29 25.10 -21.47
N ASN A 3 9.90 26.35 -21.19
CA ASN A 3 8.84 26.66 -20.22
C ASN A 3 7.46 26.12 -20.65
N LEU A 4 7.21 25.96 -21.96
CA LEU A 4 5.95 25.41 -22.46
C LEU A 4 5.85 23.91 -22.15
N VAL A 5 6.95 23.16 -22.32
CA VAL A 5 7.04 21.72 -22.01
C VAL A 5 6.93 21.47 -20.51
N LYS A 6 7.64 22.26 -19.69
CA LYS A 6 7.53 22.19 -18.22
C LYS A 6 6.11 22.47 -17.75
N ARG A 7 5.41 23.44 -18.34
CA ARG A 7 4.01 23.75 -18.05
C ARG A 7 3.07 22.59 -18.40
N GLN A 8 3.29 21.90 -19.52
CA GLN A 8 2.53 20.71 -19.89
C GLN A 8 2.72 19.56 -18.87
N VAL A 9 3.95 19.33 -18.40
CA VAL A 9 4.24 18.29 -17.41
C VAL A 9 3.65 18.63 -16.03
N SER A 10 3.61 19.90 -15.66
CA SER A 10 2.93 20.33 -14.43
C SER A 10 1.40 20.33 -14.52
N GLN A 11 0.83 20.23 -15.72
CA GLN A 11 -0.61 20.23 -15.94
C GLN A 11 -1.30 21.41 -15.22
N ASP A 12 -2.19 21.12 -14.27
CA ASP A 12 -3.00 22.08 -13.53
C ASP A 12 -2.43 22.45 -12.14
N LYS A 13 -1.20 22.03 -11.84
CA LYS A 13 -0.54 22.31 -10.55
C LYS A 13 -0.10 23.78 -10.45
N ARG A 14 -0.17 24.35 -9.26
CA ARG A 14 0.37 25.69 -8.98
C ARG A 14 1.90 25.62 -9.01
N ARG A 15 2.51 26.44 -9.86
CA ARG A 15 3.97 26.55 -9.99
C ARG A 15 4.46 27.75 -9.18
N PHE A 16 5.67 27.67 -8.66
CA PHE A 16 6.37 28.79 -8.05
C PHE A 16 6.99 29.63 -9.17
N GLN A 17 6.59 30.89 -9.29
CA GLN A 17 6.96 31.82 -10.36
C GLN A 17 7.40 33.19 -9.80
N GLU A 18 8.33 33.17 -8.86
CA GLU A 18 8.86 34.36 -8.18
C GLU A 18 10.40 34.33 -8.18
N ASP A 19 11.04 35.47 -7.93
CA ASP A 19 12.50 35.59 -7.76
C ASP A 19 13.34 35.03 -8.93
N GLY A 20 12.76 34.98 -10.14
CA GLY A 20 13.40 34.41 -11.34
C GLY A 20 13.28 32.90 -11.48
N PHE A 21 12.61 32.20 -10.56
CA PHE A 21 12.38 30.75 -10.62
C PHE A 21 11.03 30.42 -11.29
N ASP A 22 10.98 29.34 -12.08
CA ASP A 22 9.73 28.74 -12.58
C ASP A 22 9.74 27.23 -12.28
N LEU A 23 9.28 26.85 -11.09
CA LEU A 23 9.37 25.47 -10.57
C LEU A 23 7.99 24.86 -10.32
N ASP A 24 7.84 23.56 -10.58
CA ASP A 24 6.73 22.76 -10.08
C ASP A 24 6.91 22.52 -8.58
N LEU A 25 6.61 23.56 -7.80
CA LEU A 25 6.78 23.66 -6.36
C LEU A 25 5.64 24.50 -5.81
N THR A 26 5.08 24.10 -4.67
CA THR A 26 4.01 24.81 -3.98
C THR A 26 4.22 24.73 -2.48
N TYR A 27 4.15 25.87 -1.80
CA TYR A 27 3.99 25.89 -0.35
C TYR A 27 2.54 25.49 -0.05
N ILE A 28 2.36 24.29 0.49
CA ILE A 28 1.05 23.85 0.99
C ILE A 28 0.71 24.64 2.26
N GLU A 29 1.72 24.77 3.13
CA GLU A 29 1.74 25.67 4.27
C GLU A 29 3.09 26.39 4.29
N PRO A 30 3.28 27.48 5.07
CA PRO A 30 4.53 28.26 5.07
C PRO A 30 5.81 27.42 5.28
N ARG A 31 5.71 26.31 6.01
CA ARG A 31 6.82 25.40 6.33
C ARG A 31 6.65 23.98 5.75
N ILE A 32 5.72 23.80 4.80
CA ILE A 32 5.42 22.50 4.18
C ILE A 32 5.34 22.68 2.67
N ILE A 33 6.32 22.15 1.94
CA ILE A 33 6.43 22.28 0.49
C ILE A 33 6.11 20.95 -0.20
N ALA A 34 5.29 21.02 -1.25
CA ALA A 34 5.10 19.95 -2.21
C ALA A 34 5.79 20.30 -3.53
N MET A 35 6.57 19.40 -4.11
CA MET A 35 7.19 19.63 -5.42
C MET A 35 7.19 18.41 -6.34
N GLY A 36 7.38 18.66 -7.64
CA GLY A 36 7.75 17.64 -8.62
C GLY A 36 9.21 17.20 -8.46
N TYR A 37 9.58 16.10 -9.12
CA TYR A 37 10.90 15.50 -9.00
C TYR A 37 12.03 16.48 -9.39
N PRO A 38 13.07 16.65 -8.54
CA PRO A 38 14.27 17.40 -8.88
C PRO A 38 15.13 16.54 -9.81
N ALA A 39 15.10 16.86 -11.10
CA ALA A 39 15.75 16.08 -12.14
C ALA A 39 17.17 16.58 -12.46
N GLU A 40 18.02 15.62 -12.82
CA GLU A 40 19.34 15.84 -13.41
C GLU A 40 19.32 15.58 -14.93
N GLY A 41 20.35 16.08 -15.62
CA GLY A 41 20.58 15.76 -17.04
C GLY A 41 19.39 16.11 -17.94
N ILE A 42 19.04 15.20 -18.85
CA ILE A 42 18.01 15.43 -19.87
C ILE A 42 16.60 15.56 -19.27
N GLU A 43 16.32 14.91 -18.14
CA GLU A 43 15.01 15.01 -17.49
C GLU A 43 14.71 16.44 -16.99
N SER A 44 15.75 17.22 -16.67
CA SER A 44 15.62 18.62 -16.23
C SER A 44 15.03 19.56 -17.28
N TYR A 45 15.02 19.16 -18.57
CA TYR A 45 14.39 19.94 -19.64
C TYR A 45 12.87 19.98 -19.51
N TYR A 46 12.25 18.94 -18.94
CA TYR A 46 10.79 18.84 -18.81
C TYR A 46 10.29 18.71 -17.36
N ARG A 47 11.20 18.51 -16.39
CA ARG A 47 10.93 18.55 -14.94
C ARG A 47 11.62 19.73 -14.25
N ASN A 48 11.57 19.78 -12.92
CA ASN A 48 12.35 20.74 -12.15
C ASN A 48 13.84 20.42 -12.35
N ASN A 49 14.65 21.44 -12.63
CA ASN A 49 16.10 21.26 -12.60
C ASN A 49 16.53 21.25 -11.13
N MET A 50 17.29 20.23 -10.71
CA MET A 50 17.70 20.08 -9.31
C MET A 50 18.53 21.27 -8.80
N VAL A 51 19.39 21.86 -9.65
CA VAL A 51 20.19 23.03 -9.29
C VAL A 51 19.29 24.22 -8.98
N ASP A 52 18.29 24.48 -9.83
CA ASP A 52 17.33 25.57 -9.61
C ASP A 52 16.53 25.37 -8.30
N VAL A 53 16.11 24.13 -8.01
CA VAL A 53 15.42 23.79 -6.76
C VAL A 53 16.33 24.04 -5.56
N ALA A 54 17.58 23.54 -5.61
CA ALA A 54 18.56 23.75 -4.55
C ALA A 54 18.87 25.23 -4.34
N MET A 55 19.04 26.01 -5.42
CA MET A 55 19.24 27.46 -5.34
C MET A 55 18.08 28.16 -4.64
N LEU A 56 16.83 27.85 -5.02
CA LEU A 56 15.65 28.44 -4.38
C LEU A 56 15.59 28.08 -2.87
N LEU A 57 15.78 26.80 -2.53
CA LEU A 57 15.72 26.34 -1.15
C LEU A 57 16.86 26.92 -0.30
N ASN A 58 18.06 27.04 -0.85
CA ASN A 58 19.19 27.69 -0.18
C ASN A 58 18.97 29.19 -0.05
N GLN A 59 18.35 29.85 -1.02
CA GLN A 59 18.05 31.28 -0.92
C GLN A 59 17.00 31.57 0.16
N LYS A 60 15.97 30.73 0.30
CA LYS A 60 14.86 30.99 1.23
C LYS A 60 15.01 30.33 2.60
N HIS A 61 15.67 29.18 2.68
CA HIS A 61 15.65 28.28 3.85
C HIS A 61 17.02 27.67 4.18
N LEU A 62 18.14 28.35 3.90
CA LEU A 62 19.49 27.80 4.14
C LEU A 62 19.63 27.22 5.55
N GLY A 63 20.03 25.96 5.66
CA GLY A 63 20.17 25.25 6.94
C GLY A 63 18.86 24.78 7.57
N HIS A 64 17.70 25.18 7.03
CA HIS A 64 16.38 24.98 7.60
C HIS A 64 15.40 24.28 6.64
N TYR A 65 15.88 23.49 5.68
CA TYR A 65 15.01 22.58 4.93
C TYR A 65 15.53 21.14 4.92
N ARG A 66 14.61 20.18 4.92
CA ARG A 66 14.87 18.75 4.67
C ARG A 66 13.97 18.24 3.56
N VAL A 67 14.56 17.52 2.61
CA VAL A 67 13.85 16.94 1.45
C VAL A 67 13.46 15.49 1.73
N TYR A 68 12.22 15.11 1.41
CA TYR A 68 11.69 13.76 1.52
C TYR A 68 11.42 13.21 0.11
N ASN A 69 12.27 12.28 -0.31
CA ASN A 69 12.15 11.60 -1.60
C ASN A 69 11.29 10.34 -1.46
N LEU A 70 10.10 10.38 -2.07
CA LEU A 70 9.15 9.26 -2.07
C LEU A 70 9.24 8.37 -3.32
N THR A 71 10.21 8.64 -4.20
CA THR A 71 10.40 7.87 -5.44
C THR A 71 11.32 6.68 -5.23
N GLU A 72 11.19 5.68 -6.08
CA GLU A 72 12.08 4.51 -6.12
C GLU A 72 13.49 4.86 -6.59
N ASN A 73 13.69 6.08 -7.10
CA ASN A 73 14.93 6.57 -7.66
C ASN A 73 15.63 7.47 -6.63
N PRO A 74 16.70 7.00 -5.97
CA PRO A 74 17.59 7.90 -5.24
C PRO A 74 18.37 8.78 -6.23
N TYR A 75 18.84 9.93 -5.77
CA TYR A 75 19.71 10.86 -6.49
C TYR A 75 20.78 11.41 -5.54
N ASP A 76 21.80 12.07 -6.07
CA ASP A 76 22.87 12.67 -5.25
C ASP A 76 22.28 13.78 -4.35
N PRO A 77 22.34 13.63 -3.00
CA PRO A 77 21.76 14.60 -2.09
C PRO A 77 22.68 15.82 -1.84
N THR A 78 23.89 15.84 -2.41
CA THR A 78 24.88 16.91 -2.19
C THR A 78 24.34 18.32 -2.46
N PRO A 79 23.56 18.58 -3.54
CA PRO A 79 22.99 19.91 -3.78
C PRO A 79 22.01 20.38 -2.70
N PHE A 80 21.48 19.45 -1.92
CA PHE A 80 20.61 19.70 -0.78
C PHE A 80 21.33 19.57 0.57
N HIS A 81 22.65 19.80 0.58
CA HIS A 81 23.52 19.70 1.77
C HIS A 81 23.41 18.37 2.50
N ASN A 82 23.20 17.28 1.75
CA ASN A 82 22.98 15.94 2.29
C ASN A 82 21.75 15.82 3.23
N ASN A 83 20.83 16.78 3.22
CA ASN A 83 19.62 16.75 4.05
C ASN A 83 18.41 16.19 3.27
N VAL A 84 18.58 14.98 2.73
CA VAL A 84 17.54 14.24 2.01
C VAL A 84 17.24 12.93 2.73
N LYS A 85 15.97 12.69 3.05
CA LYS A 85 15.46 11.41 3.56
C LYS A 85 14.79 10.63 2.44
N TRP A 86 15.11 9.36 2.33
CA TRP A 86 14.59 8.49 1.27
C TRP A 86 13.60 7.47 1.85
N PHE A 87 12.35 7.58 1.42
CA PHE A 87 11.24 6.72 1.81
C PHE A 87 10.48 6.22 0.56
N PRO A 88 11.08 5.32 -0.23
CA PRO A 88 10.54 4.91 -1.51
C PRO A 88 9.26 4.09 -1.37
N PHE A 89 8.26 4.38 -2.20
CA PHE A 89 7.18 3.45 -2.48
C PHE A 89 6.69 3.58 -3.93
N PRO A 90 6.14 2.50 -4.53
CA PRO A 90 5.86 2.42 -5.95
C PRO A 90 4.96 3.55 -6.48
N ASP A 91 5.21 3.99 -7.71
CA ASP A 91 4.43 5.09 -8.29
C ASP A 91 2.94 4.77 -8.37
N HIS A 92 2.09 5.75 -8.07
CA HIS A 92 0.63 5.60 -7.96
C HIS A 92 0.16 4.63 -6.86
N HIS A 93 0.98 4.24 -5.89
CA HIS A 93 0.59 3.42 -4.74
C HIS A 93 0.50 4.26 -3.46
N ASN A 94 -0.04 3.66 -2.40
CA ASN A 94 0.13 4.12 -1.03
C ASN A 94 1.30 3.37 -0.37
N PRO A 95 1.95 3.95 0.66
CA PRO A 95 2.86 3.21 1.53
C PRO A 95 2.06 2.26 2.45
N SER A 96 2.72 1.27 3.06
CA SER A 96 2.18 0.57 4.23
C SER A 96 1.90 1.55 5.38
N LEU A 97 1.00 1.19 6.29
CA LEU A 97 0.62 2.08 7.39
C LEU A 97 1.81 2.39 8.30
N ILE A 98 2.66 1.39 8.56
CA ILE A 98 3.85 1.59 9.40
C ILE A 98 4.87 2.52 8.74
N VAL A 99 5.10 2.38 7.42
CA VAL A 99 5.98 3.28 6.66
C VAL A 99 5.41 4.70 6.65
N LEU A 100 4.10 4.87 6.49
CA LEU A 100 3.46 6.19 6.58
C LEU A 100 3.71 6.84 7.94
N CYS A 101 3.60 6.08 9.04
CA CYS A 101 3.90 6.58 10.39
C CYS A 101 5.37 7.00 10.52
N HIS A 102 6.32 6.19 10.03
CA HIS A 102 7.74 6.54 10.07
C HIS A 102 8.07 7.82 9.29
N ILE A 103 7.47 8.01 8.11
CA ILE A 103 7.67 9.24 7.32
C ILE A 103 7.16 10.45 8.11
N VAL A 104 5.93 10.36 8.64
CA VAL A 104 5.30 11.44 9.41
C VAL A 104 6.08 11.76 10.69
N ASP A 105 6.63 10.75 11.36
CA ASP A 105 7.45 10.92 12.56
C ASP A 105 8.76 11.67 12.28
N ASP A 106 9.51 11.27 11.24
CA ASP A 106 10.76 11.96 10.86
C ASP A 106 10.46 13.41 10.43
N MET A 107 9.37 13.62 9.67
CA MET A 107 8.86 14.95 9.34
C MET A 107 8.56 15.78 10.59
N TYR A 108 7.86 15.22 11.57
CA TYR A 108 7.49 15.94 12.78
C TYR A 108 8.70 16.33 13.62
N LYS A 109 9.64 15.39 13.82
CA LYS A 109 10.88 15.64 14.57
C LYS A 109 11.65 16.80 13.94
N TYR A 110 11.90 16.74 12.63
CA TYR A 110 12.58 17.84 11.94
C TYR A 110 11.79 19.16 12.00
N TYR A 111 10.48 19.11 11.77
CA TYR A 111 9.61 20.29 11.74
C TYR A 111 9.52 21.02 13.10
N THR A 112 9.74 20.29 14.21
CA THR A 112 9.66 20.82 15.58
C THR A 112 11.02 21.08 16.21
N GLU A 113 12.12 20.59 15.63
CA GLU A 113 13.49 20.90 16.05
C GLU A 113 13.79 22.41 16.01
N ASP A 114 13.27 23.13 15.01
CA ASP A 114 13.43 24.59 14.88
C ASP A 114 12.17 25.20 14.21
N PRO A 115 11.62 26.33 14.70
CA PRO A 115 10.48 27.00 14.07
C PRO A 115 10.75 27.48 12.63
N ALA A 116 12.01 27.64 12.22
CA ALA A 116 12.38 27.95 10.83
C ALA A 116 12.40 26.72 9.92
N ASN A 117 12.39 25.48 10.47
CA ASN A 117 12.52 24.27 9.67
C ASN A 117 11.32 24.05 8.73
N VAL A 118 11.64 23.71 7.48
CA VAL A 118 10.73 23.47 6.36
C VAL A 118 10.85 22.04 5.86
N VAL A 119 9.73 21.32 5.79
CA VAL A 119 9.67 19.99 5.20
C VAL A 119 9.33 20.08 3.70
N VAL A 120 10.15 19.48 2.85
CA VAL A 120 9.98 19.50 1.38
C VAL A 120 9.70 18.09 0.89
N VAL A 121 8.47 17.79 0.49
CA VAL A 121 8.07 16.43 0.09
C VAL A 121 7.89 16.37 -1.42
N HIS A 122 8.49 15.36 -2.06
CA HIS A 122 8.33 15.17 -3.49
C HIS A 122 8.15 13.70 -3.89
N CYS A 123 7.56 13.51 -5.06
CA CYS A 123 7.58 12.25 -5.78
C CYS A 123 7.96 12.54 -7.24
N LEU A 124 7.40 11.82 -8.22
CA LEU A 124 7.58 12.17 -9.63
C LEU A 124 6.83 13.46 -9.99
N ALA A 125 5.51 13.48 -9.77
CA ALA A 125 4.64 14.58 -10.15
C ALA A 125 4.24 15.50 -8.98
N GLY A 126 4.62 15.18 -7.73
CA GLY A 126 4.27 15.99 -6.56
C GLY A 126 2.76 16.07 -6.27
N ARG A 127 2.02 14.97 -6.51
CA ARG A 127 0.54 14.91 -6.39
C ARG A 127 0.05 13.76 -5.50
N GLY A 128 -0.03 12.53 -6.02
CA GLY A 128 -0.63 11.40 -5.30
C GLY A 128 0.17 10.98 -4.06
N ARG A 129 1.40 10.49 -4.26
CA ARG A 129 2.30 10.06 -3.17
C ARG A 129 2.62 11.21 -2.19
N THR A 130 3.04 12.35 -2.74
CA THR A 130 3.30 13.58 -1.98
C THR A 130 2.10 14.03 -1.17
N GLY A 131 0.91 14.07 -1.78
CA GLY A 131 -0.32 14.43 -1.08
C GLY A 131 -0.70 13.42 -0.01
N THR A 132 -0.50 12.12 -0.24
CA THR A 132 -0.75 11.07 0.79
C THR A 132 0.05 11.35 2.06
N VAL A 133 1.35 11.64 1.91
CA VAL A 133 2.24 11.96 3.04
C VAL A 133 1.89 13.31 3.67
N ILE A 134 1.76 14.38 2.88
CA ILE A 134 1.48 15.73 3.40
C ILE A 134 0.13 15.78 4.11
N THR A 135 -0.93 15.18 3.55
CA THR A 135 -2.26 15.18 4.19
C THR A 135 -2.28 14.37 5.49
N SER A 136 -1.49 13.30 5.58
CA SER A 136 -1.29 12.58 6.84
C SER A 136 -0.51 13.44 7.85
N PHE A 137 0.53 14.14 7.39
CA PHE A 137 1.29 15.07 8.23
C PHE A 137 0.44 16.22 8.78
N LEU A 138 -0.39 16.87 7.94
CA LEU A 138 -1.32 17.95 8.34
C LEU A 138 -2.30 17.50 9.45
N GLN A 139 -2.78 16.26 9.39
CA GLN A 139 -3.59 15.66 10.45
C GLN A 139 -2.77 15.45 11.74
N TYR A 140 -1.54 14.95 11.61
CA TYR A 140 -0.66 14.69 12.74
C TYR A 140 -0.26 15.96 13.51
N ILE A 141 0.02 17.06 12.80
CA ILE A 141 0.29 18.38 13.43
C ILE A 141 -0.98 19.15 13.77
N LYS A 142 -2.16 18.53 13.62
CA LYS A 142 -3.48 19.10 13.98
C LYS A 142 -3.85 20.39 13.25
N LEU A 143 -3.25 20.64 12.08
CA LEU A 143 -3.71 21.72 11.19
C LEU A 143 -5.03 21.37 10.50
N CYS A 144 -5.30 20.08 10.29
CA CYS A 144 -6.57 19.60 9.75
C CYS A 144 -7.22 18.61 10.72
N ALA A 145 -8.50 18.83 11.03
CA ALA A 145 -9.24 18.04 12.01
C ALA A 145 -9.65 16.67 11.47
N THR A 146 -9.99 16.58 10.19
CA THR A 146 -10.42 15.33 9.55
C THR A 146 -9.54 14.96 8.34
N PRO A 147 -9.51 13.67 7.94
CA PRO A 147 -8.85 13.25 6.71
C PRO A 147 -9.35 13.99 5.47
N GLN A 148 -10.64 14.30 5.43
CA GLN A 148 -11.27 14.97 4.30
C GLN A 148 -10.80 16.43 4.21
N ASP A 149 -10.76 17.14 5.35
CA ASP A 149 -10.25 18.51 5.40
C ASP A 149 -8.79 18.59 4.90
N ALA A 150 -7.95 17.63 5.31
CA ALA A 150 -6.56 17.58 4.86
C ALA A 150 -6.45 17.35 3.35
N LEU A 151 -7.22 16.41 2.81
CA LEU A 151 -7.26 16.10 1.37
C LEU A 151 -7.72 17.32 0.55
N ASP A 152 -8.76 18.00 1.00
CA ASP A 152 -9.34 19.16 0.32
C ASP A 152 -8.42 20.38 0.43
N HIS A 153 -7.80 20.60 1.59
CA HIS A 153 -6.79 21.62 1.79
C HIS A 153 -5.61 21.42 0.82
N PHE A 154 -5.02 20.22 0.78
CA PHE A 154 -3.92 19.92 -0.15
C PHE A 154 -4.34 20.10 -1.61
N ALA A 155 -5.53 19.63 -1.99
CA ALA A 155 -6.04 19.74 -3.35
C ALA A 155 -6.24 21.20 -3.79
N SER A 156 -6.80 22.03 -2.91
CA SER A 156 -7.10 23.45 -3.19
C SER A 156 -5.86 24.32 -3.28
N ILE A 157 -4.78 23.96 -2.59
CA ILE A 157 -3.50 24.68 -2.65
C ILE A 157 -2.63 24.15 -3.79
N ARG A 158 -2.52 22.84 -3.97
CA ARG A 158 -1.60 22.25 -4.96
C ARG A 158 -2.06 22.41 -6.40
N SER A 159 -3.37 22.53 -6.66
CA SER A 159 -3.95 22.52 -8.01
C SER A 159 -4.95 23.66 -8.22
N MET A 160 -4.91 24.27 -9.41
CA MET A 160 -5.89 25.25 -9.85
C MET A 160 -7.28 24.66 -10.12
N LYS A 161 -7.39 23.33 -10.20
CA LYS A 161 -8.63 22.59 -10.46
C LYS A 161 -9.08 21.76 -9.25
N ASN A 162 -8.55 22.05 -8.05
CA ASN A 162 -8.84 21.30 -6.82
C ASN A 162 -8.59 19.79 -6.96
N LYS A 163 -7.54 19.42 -7.69
CA LYS A 163 -7.14 18.02 -7.89
C LYS A 163 -5.90 17.70 -7.06
N GLY A 164 -6.09 16.96 -5.96
CA GLY A 164 -5.04 16.49 -5.07
C GLY A 164 -4.78 14.99 -5.20
N VAL A 165 -4.86 14.28 -4.08
CA VAL A 165 -4.80 12.81 -4.02
C VAL A 165 -6.08 12.25 -4.63
N SER A 166 -5.95 11.42 -5.67
CA SER A 166 -7.10 10.93 -6.44
C SER A 166 -7.22 9.41 -6.51
N MET A 167 -6.17 8.67 -6.14
CA MET A 167 -6.23 7.21 -6.16
C MET A 167 -6.97 6.71 -4.91
N PRO A 168 -8.05 5.91 -5.06
CA PRO A 168 -8.79 5.37 -3.93
C PRO A 168 -7.94 4.70 -2.85
N ALA A 169 -6.89 3.95 -3.20
CA ALA A 169 -6.02 3.35 -2.19
C ALA A 169 -5.22 4.39 -1.38
N GLN A 170 -4.74 5.46 -2.02
CA GLN A 170 -4.08 6.57 -1.32
C GLN A 170 -5.04 7.28 -0.37
N ILE A 171 -6.25 7.61 -0.84
CA ILE A 171 -7.30 8.25 -0.03
C ILE A 171 -7.67 7.35 1.16
N ARG A 172 -7.82 6.04 0.94
CA ARG A 172 -8.13 5.06 1.98
C ARG A 172 -7.06 5.07 3.09
N TYR A 173 -5.79 5.11 2.73
CA TYR A 173 -4.70 5.11 3.73
C TYR A 173 -4.60 6.42 4.50
N VAL A 174 -4.91 7.57 3.87
CA VAL A 174 -5.07 8.84 4.60
C VAL A 174 -6.21 8.76 5.61
N LYS A 175 -7.33 8.12 5.24
CA LYS A 175 -8.48 7.90 6.14
C LYS A 175 -8.15 6.91 7.26
N TYR A 176 -7.47 5.80 6.96
CA TYR A 176 -6.98 4.85 7.96
C TYR A 176 -6.08 5.53 8.98
N PHE A 177 -5.12 6.32 8.50
CA PHE A 177 -4.21 7.08 9.35
C PHE A 177 -4.96 8.03 10.29
N GLY A 178 -5.87 8.85 9.77
CA GLY A 178 -6.66 9.76 10.60
C GLY A 178 -7.60 9.06 11.58
N GLU A 179 -8.18 7.92 11.20
CA GLU A 179 -8.98 7.11 12.11
C GLU A 179 -8.14 6.63 13.30
N LEU A 180 -6.94 6.11 13.04
CA LEU A 180 -6.03 5.63 14.10
C LEU A 180 -5.61 6.76 15.03
N LEU A 181 -5.30 7.95 14.50
CA LEU A 181 -5.01 9.14 15.32
C LEU A 181 -6.22 9.54 16.19
N SER A 182 -7.40 9.63 15.59
CA SER A 182 -8.61 10.08 16.29
C SER A 182 -9.02 9.13 17.42
N LYS A 183 -8.86 7.82 17.20
CA LYS A 183 -9.21 6.78 18.17
C LYS A 183 -8.06 6.43 19.12
N GLN A 184 -6.85 6.93 18.86
CA GLN A 184 -5.62 6.59 19.58
C GLN A 184 -5.38 5.08 19.63
N ILE A 185 -5.57 4.41 18.49
CA ILE A 185 -5.48 2.96 18.40
C ILE A 185 -4.17 2.54 17.74
N TYR A 186 -3.47 1.62 18.39
CA TYR A 186 -2.44 0.80 17.75
C TYR A 186 -3.12 -0.19 16.83
N PHE A 187 -2.89 -0.07 15.52
CA PHE A 187 -3.34 -1.10 14.61
C PHE A 187 -2.58 -2.39 14.90
N VAL A 188 -3.31 -3.49 14.83
CA VAL A 188 -2.80 -4.85 15.00
C VAL A 188 -3.03 -5.64 13.73
N GLN A 189 -2.27 -6.70 13.55
CA GLN A 189 -2.44 -7.58 12.41
C GLN A 189 -3.35 -8.73 12.80
N THR A 190 -4.54 -8.75 12.20
CA THR A 190 -5.42 -9.92 12.22
C THR A 190 -5.16 -10.73 10.96
N THR A 191 -4.86 -12.02 11.10
CA THR A 191 -4.75 -12.89 9.92
C THR A 191 -6.15 -13.31 9.51
N TYR A 192 -6.56 -12.98 8.30
CA TYR A 192 -7.81 -13.44 7.69
C TYR A 192 -7.53 -14.55 6.68
N LEU A 193 -8.34 -15.60 6.71
CA LEU A 193 -8.20 -16.77 5.85
C LEU A 193 -9.05 -16.60 4.58
N LEU A 194 -8.46 -16.05 3.53
CA LEU A 194 -9.10 -15.79 2.24
C LEU A 194 -9.57 -17.11 1.60
N GLN A 195 -10.88 -17.27 1.47
CA GLN A 195 -11.51 -18.46 0.91
C GLN A 195 -11.90 -18.24 -0.55
N THR A 196 -12.53 -17.10 -0.86
CA THR A 196 -12.96 -16.77 -2.23
C THR A 196 -12.66 -15.32 -2.58
N LEU A 197 -12.37 -15.08 -3.85
CA LEU A 197 -12.18 -13.77 -4.46
C LEU A 197 -12.95 -13.71 -5.77
N SER A 198 -13.72 -12.66 -6.01
CA SER A 198 -14.32 -12.39 -7.32
C SER A 198 -14.04 -10.97 -7.75
N ILE A 199 -13.71 -10.75 -9.02
CA ILE A 199 -13.56 -9.41 -9.58
C ILE A 199 -14.12 -9.29 -11.00
N GLY A 200 -14.91 -8.26 -11.21
CA GLY A 200 -15.43 -7.86 -12.52
C GLY A 200 -16.81 -7.17 -12.41
N PRO A 201 -17.48 -6.88 -13.53
CA PRO A 201 -17.04 -7.18 -14.90
C PRO A 201 -15.77 -6.41 -15.29
N LEU A 202 -14.79 -7.14 -15.81
CA LEU A 202 -13.56 -6.60 -16.37
C LEU A 202 -13.82 -6.03 -17.77
N PRO A 203 -12.94 -5.14 -18.29
CA PRO A 203 -13.10 -4.59 -19.63
C PRO A 203 -13.15 -5.67 -20.72
N ASP A 204 -13.95 -5.45 -21.76
CA ASP A 204 -13.98 -6.36 -22.91
C ASP A 204 -12.61 -6.36 -23.60
N GLN A 205 -12.05 -7.56 -23.72
CA GLN A 205 -10.74 -7.79 -24.35
C GLN A 205 -10.77 -7.57 -25.88
N GLY A 206 -11.95 -7.61 -26.49
CA GLY A 206 -12.14 -7.56 -27.95
C GLY A 206 -11.47 -8.75 -28.64
N THR A 207 -10.88 -8.53 -29.81
CA THR A 207 -10.11 -9.54 -30.57
C THR A 207 -8.62 -9.58 -30.19
N ASN A 208 -8.24 -9.00 -29.05
CA ASN A 208 -6.84 -8.90 -28.68
C ASN A 208 -6.40 -10.20 -28.00
N ASN A 209 -5.22 -10.73 -28.36
CA ASN A 209 -4.57 -11.86 -27.67
C ASN A 209 -4.07 -11.45 -26.28
N VAL A 210 -5.01 -11.10 -25.40
CA VAL A 210 -4.75 -10.61 -24.05
C VAL A 210 -5.43 -11.52 -23.03
N SER A 211 -4.76 -11.77 -21.93
CA SER A 211 -5.31 -12.51 -20.78
C SER A 211 -5.28 -11.64 -19.53
N TYR A 212 -5.98 -12.08 -18.49
CA TYR A 212 -5.86 -11.46 -17.19
C TYR A 212 -4.88 -12.22 -16.31
N GLU A 213 -4.33 -11.56 -15.30
CA GLU A 213 -3.55 -12.17 -14.23
C GLU A 213 -3.94 -11.53 -12.90
N LEU A 214 -4.29 -12.37 -11.93
CA LEU A 214 -4.65 -11.99 -10.58
C LEU A 214 -3.42 -12.12 -9.68
N ASP A 215 -3.04 -11.02 -9.04
CA ASP A 215 -1.96 -11.02 -8.07
C ASP A 215 -2.46 -10.67 -6.66
N ILE A 216 -1.85 -11.32 -5.67
CA ILE A 216 -1.93 -10.94 -4.25
C ILE A 216 -0.51 -10.74 -3.72
N SER A 217 -0.26 -9.60 -3.10
CA SER A 217 1.03 -9.24 -2.52
C SER A 217 0.86 -8.48 -1.21
N SER A 218 1.90 -8.44 -0.38
CA SER A 218 2.04 -7.35 0.59
C SER A 218 2.31 -6.04 -0.16
N ILE A 219 1.94 -4.90 0.43
CA ILE A 219 2.23 -3.59 -0.17
C ILE A 219 3.74 -3.34 -0.25
N ASP A 220 4.50 -3.74 0.76
CA ASP A 220 5.95 -3.52 0.79
C ASP A 220 6.68 -4.42 -0.22
N GLN A 221 6.05 -5.54 -0.61
CA GLN A 221 6.56 -6.48 -1.61
C GLN A 221 5.75 -6.43 -2.91
N TYR A 222 5.31 -5.24 -3.30
CA TYR A 222 4.44 -5.03 -4.46
C TYR A 222 4.90 -5.74 -5.75
N TYR A 223 6.22 -5.75 -6.04
CA TYR A 223 6.77 -6.38 -7.25
C TYR A 223 7.03 -7.89 -7.11
N LYS A 224 6.76 -8.48 -5.94
CA LYS A 224 6.96 -9.91 -5.65
C LYS A 224 5.66 -10.49 -5.06
N PRO A 225 4.63 -10.67 -5.90
CA PRO A 225 3.37 -11.24 -5.42
C PRO A 225 3.60 -12.69 -4.96
N PHE A 226 2.98 -13.06 -3.84
CA PHE A 226 3.03 -14.44 -3.33
C PHE A 226 1.93 -15.32 -3.95
N ILE A 227 0.91 -14.71 -4.55
CA ILE A 227 -0.03 -15.37 -5.47
C ILE A 227 0.00 -14.64 -6.80
N CYS A 228 0.17 -15.40 -7.88
CA CYS A 228 0.13 -14.93 -9.26
C CYS A 228 -0.61 -15.99 -10.08
N ILE A 229 -1.83 -15.70 -10.53
CA ILE A 229 -2.71 -16.68 -11.18
C ILE A 229 -3.22 -16.12 -12.50
N GLN A 230 -2.97 -16.82 -13.59
CA GLN A 230 -3.65 -16.58 -14.87
C GLN A 230 -4.97 -17.36 -14.87
N PRO A 231 -6.13 -16.67 -14.92
CA PRO A 231 -7.41 -17.32 -15.11
C PRO A 231 -7.41 -17.93 -16.51
N LEU A 232 -7.61 -19.25 -16.62
CA LEU A 232 -8.19 -20.00 -17.75
C LEU A 232 -7.66 -21.44 -17.88
N ILE A 233 -6.55 -21.85 -17.26
CA ILE A 233 -6.01 -23.21 -17.51
C ILE A 233 -5.39 -23.85 -16.24
N SER A 234 -6.00 -24.97 -15.84
CA SER A 234 -5.62 -25.96 -14.82
C SER A 234 -5.94 -25.62 -13.35
N SER A 235 -6.70 -26.53 -12.74
CA SER A 235 -6.90 -26.63 -11.30
C SER A 235 -5.56 -26.96 -10.63
N SER A 236 -5.10 -26.07 -9.76
CA SER A 236 -4.10 -26.43 -8.75
C SER A 236 -4.82 -27.25 -7.67
N PRO A 237 -4.17 -28.23 -7.01
CA PRO A 237 -4.73 -28.86 -5.82
C PRO A 237 -5.13 -27.84 -4.75
N SER A 238 -4.46 -26.68 -4.75
CA SER A 238 -4.61 -25.65 -3.73
C SER A 238 -5.59 -24.52 -4.08
N TYR A 239 -5.99 -24.38 -5.35
CA TYR A 239 -6.91 -23.31 -5.78
C TYR A 239 -7.61 -23.59 -7.13
N SER A 240 -8.80 -23.03 -7.29
CA SER A 240 -9.48 -22.87 -8.58
C SER A 240 -9.56 -21.38 -8.95
N CYS A 241 -9.33 -21.04 -10.22
CA CYS A 241 -9.46 -19.67 -10.71
C CYS A 241 -10.04 -19.70 -12.13
N ILE A 242 -11.29 -19.24 -12.25
CA ILE A 242 -12.09 -19.33 -13.47
C ILE A 242 -12.38 -17.92 -13.96
N PHE A 243 -12.21 -17.70 -15.26
CA PHE A 243 -12.72 -16.51 -15.93
C PHE A 243 -14.01 -16.86 -16.65
N SER A 244 -15.09 -16.13 -16.36
CA SER A 244 -16.38 -16.28 -17.02
C SER A 244 -16.47 -15.29 -18.17
N GLU A 245 -16.41 -15.77 -19.41
CA GLU A 245 -16.57 -14.92 -20.61
C GLU A 245 -17.97 -14.30 -20.71
N LEU A 246 -18.99 -14.96 -20.15
CA LEU A 246 -20.37 -14.44 -20.14
C LEU A 246 -20.53 -13.20 -19.25
N THR A 247 -19.77 -13.13 -18.15
CA THR A 247 -19.89 -12.06 -17.15
C THR A 247 -18.66 -11.17 -17.07
N ASN A 248 -17.59 -11.49 -17.82
CA ASN A 248 -16.27 -10.89 -17.73
C ASN A 248 -15.69 -10.86 -16.30
N ASN A 249 -15.98 -11.90 -15.50
CA ASN A 249 -15.57 -11.97 -14.10
C ASN A 249 -14.47 -13.02 -13.90
N ILE A 250 -13.49 -12.69 -13.06
CA ILE A 250 -12.59 -13.68 -12.47
C ILE A 250 -13.20 -14.14 -11.14
N GLN A 251 -13.24 -15.45 -10.91
CA GLN A 251 -13.62 -16.05 -9.64
C GLN A 251 -12.53 -17.05 -9.20
N ALA A 252 -11.92 -16.79 -8.05
CA ALA A 252 -10.94 -17.65 -7.43
C ALA A 252 -11.46 -18.22 -6.11
N SER A 253 -11.19 -19.51 -5.86
CA SER A 253 -11.42 -20.19 -4.59
C SER A 253 -10.16 -20.90 -4.14
N PHE A 254 -9.85 -20.82 -2.86
CA PHE A 254 -8.60 -21.33 -2.29
C PHE A 254 -8.90 -22.44 -1.28
N ASN A 255 -8.27 -23.60 -1.46
CA ASN A 255 -8.38 -24.73 -0.56
C ASN A 255 -7.02 -25.43 -0.42
N PRO A 256 -6.24 -25.18 0.66
CA PRO A 256 -6.66 -24.44 1.86
C PRO A 256 -6.79 -22.92 1.64
N PRO A 257 -7.58 -22.22 2.48
CA PRO A 257 -7.66 -20.76 2.48
C PRO A 257 -6.28 -20.09 2.67
N ILE A 258 -6.10 -18.92 2.05
CA ILE A 258 -4.83 -18.19 2.09
C ILE A 258 -4.80 -17.22 3.29
N PRO A 259 -3.78 -17.27 4.17
CA PRO A 259 -3.65 -16.30 5.25
C PRO A 259 -3.20 -14.94 4.73
N LEU A 260 -3.96 -13.89 5.06
CA LEU A 260 -3.64 -12.50 4.77
C LEU A 260 -3.51 -11.72 6.07
N ALA A 261 -2.42 -10.98 6.27
CA ALA A 261 -2.17 -10.17 7.46
C ALA A 261 -1.47 -8.85 7.10
N GLY A 262 -1.87 -7.76 7.76
CA GLY A 262 -1.26 -6.44 7.57
C GLY A 262 -1.72 -5.73 6.30
N ASP A 263 -0.80 -5.02 5.64
CA ASP A 263 -1.04 -4.26 4.41
C ASP A 263 -1.01 -5.15 3.17
N ILE A 264 -2.17 -5.40 2.57
CA ILE A 264 -2.38 -6.29 1.42
C ILE A 264 -2.73 -5.49 0.18
N ASN A 265 -2.23 -5.96 -0.96
CA ASN A 265 -2.56 -5.48 -2.29
C ASN A 265 -3.10 -6.62 -3.15
N ILE A 266 -4.24 -6.39 -3.80
CA ILE A 266 -4.84 -7.27 -4.80
C ILE A 266 -4.94 -6.49 -6.10
N ARG A 267 -4.45 -7.06 -7.20
CA ARG A 267 -4.56 -6.44 -8.52
C ARG A 267 -4.88 -7.44 -9.60
N VAL A 268 -5.61 -6.96 -10.61
CA VAL A 268 -5.76 -7.64 -11.90
C VAL A 268 -4.94 -6.89 -12.92
N ARG A 269 -4.05 -7.62 -13.60
CA ARG A 269 -3.26 -7.13 -14.73
C ARG A 269 -3.79 -7.69 -16.03
N LEU A 270 -3.69 -6.90 -17.08
CA LEU A 270 -3.78 -7.35 -18.45
C LEU A 270 -2.39 -7.80 -18.90
N ILE A 271 -2.33 -9.01 -19.45
CA ILE A 271 -1.15 -9.58 -20.08
C ILE A 271 -1.39 -9.59 -21.58
N ASN A 272 -0.48 -8.99 -22.33
CA ASN A 272 -0.45 -9.12 -23.77
C ASN A 272 0.46 -10.27 -24.16
N SER A 273 0.04 -11.09 -25.13
CA SER A 273 0.89 -12.15 -25.70
C SER A 273 2.18 -11.61 -26.32
N ASN A 274 2.20 -10.33 -26.74
CA ASN A 274 3.42 -9.63 -27.11
C ASN A 274 4.00 -8.87 -25.89
N PRO A 275 5.15 -9.33 -25.33
CA PRO A 275 5.74 -8.76 -24.13
C PRO A 275 6.22 -7.31 -24.29
N SER A 276 6.37 -6.81 -25.53
CA SER A 276 6.79 -5.44 -25.83
C SER A 276 5.75 -4.39 -25.38
N TYR A 277 4.49 -4.78 -25.19
CA TYR A 277 3.44 -3.89 -24.70
C TYR A 277 3.34 -3.83 -23.16
N GLY A 278 4.11 -4.66 -22.46
CA GLY A 278 4.14 -4.71 -20.99
C GLY A 278 2.84 -5.21 -20.35
N HIS A 279 2.82 -5.23 -19.01
CA HIS A 279 1.64 -5.53 -18.22
C HIS A 279 0.92 -4.23 -17.83
N THR A 280 -0.39 -4.17 -17.99
CA THR A 280 -1.18 -3.01 -17.56
C THR A 280 -2.07 -3.38 -16.39
N ILE A 281 -2.02 -2.62 -15.30
CA ILE A 281 -2.97 -2.77 -14.19
C ILE A 281 -4.35 -2.37 -14.69
N VAL A 282 -5.36 -3.20 -14.46
CA VAL A 282 -6.76 -2.95 -14.82
C VAL A 282 -7.53 -2.42 -13.61
N ALA A 283 -7.43 -3.16 -12.50
CA ALA A 283 -8.04 -2.80 -11.24
C ALA A 283 -7.12 -3.23 -10.10
N ARG A 284 -7.08 -2.43 -9.04
CA ARG A 284 -6.30 -2.72 -7.84
C ARG A 284 -7.04 -2.24 -6.60
N ALA A 285 -6.91 -2.99 -5.52
CA ALA A 285 -7.29 -2.57 -4.18
C ALA A 285 -6.11 -2.81 -3.22
N SER A 286 -5.95 -1.90 -2.27
CA SER A 286 -4.98 -2.05 -1.18
C SER A 286 -5.69 -1.77 0.14
N PHE A 287 -5.51 -2.62 1.15
CA PHE A 287 -6.19 -2.50 2.44
C PHE A 287 -5.30 -3.07 3.55
N HIS A 288 -5.57 -2.66 4.79
CA HIS A 288 -4.91 -3.23 5.96
C HIS A 288 -5.91 -4.13 6.70
N THR A 289 -5.49 -5.33 7.11
CA THR A 289 -6.42 -6.33 7.68
C THR A 289 -7.11 -5.90 8.97
N TYR A 290 -6.49 -5.01 9.75
CA TYR A 290 -7.11 -4.34 10.91
C TYR A 290 -8.48 -3.70 10.60
N PHE A 291 -8.67 -3.18 9.38
CA PHE A 291 -9.87 -2.44 8.99
C PHE A 291 -10.95 -3.34 8.34
N ILE A 292 -10.76 -4.66 8.36
CA ILE A 292 -11.78 -5.60 7.90
C ILE A 292 -12.81 -5.78 9.01
N ASP A 293 -14.08 -5.57 8.65
CA ASP A 293 -15.22 -5.78 9.54
C ASP A 293 -15.99 -7.01 9.05
N GLY A 294 -16.09 -8.04 9.90
CA GLY A 294 -16.80 -9.29 9.57
C GLY A 294 -15.98 -10.25 8.70
N ASN A 295 -16.66 -10.98 7.80
CA ASN A 295 -16.07 -12.05 6.98
C ASN A 295 -15.99 -11.70 5.49
N THR A 296 -16.35 -10.47 5.10
CA THR A 296 -16.34 -10.04 3.71
C THR A 296 -15.69 -8.68 3.56
N LEU A 297 -15.07 -8.44 2.40
CA LEU A 297 -14.55 -7.13 2.03
C LEU A 297 -14.84 -6.87 0.56
N SER A 298 -15.49 -5.73 0.29
CA SER A 298 -15.94 -5.37 -1.05
C SER A 298 -15.42 -4.00 -1.46
N PHE A 299 -15.00 -3.88 -2.72
CA PHE A 299 -14.62 -2.63 -3.35
C PHE A 299 -15.41 -2.45 -4.64
N ASP A 300 -16.03 -1.30 -4.80
CA ASP A 300 -16.77 -0.90 -5.99
C ASP A 300 -15.92 -0.05 -6.95
N SER A 301 -16.52 0.38 -8.04
CA SER A 301 -15.88 1.23 -9.06
C SER A 301 -15.33 2.56 -8.54
N LYS A 302 -15.80 3.05 -7.38
CA LYS A 302 -15.33 4.30 -6.76
C LYS A 302 -14.18 4.07 -5.79
N THR A 303 -14.06 2.85 -5.27
CA THR A 303 -13.07 2.48 -4.25
C THR A 303 -11.94 1.60 -4.81
N LEU A 304 -12.05 1.15 -6.06
CA LEU A 304 -10.99 0.49 -6.81
C LEU A 304 -10.08 1.50 -7.54
N ASP A 305 -8.78 1.27 -7.50
CA ASP A 305 -7.85 1.96 -8.40
C ASP A 305 -7.98 1.35 -9.79
N ILE A 306 -8.84 1.94 -10.62
CA ILE A 306 -9.13 1.46 -11.96
C ILE A 306 -8.28 2.21 -12.98
N ARG A 307 -7.69 1.44 -13.88
CA ARG A 307 -7.07 1.93 -15.11
C ARG A 307 -7.65 1.17 -16.27
N ASN A 308 -7.94 1.91 -17.33
CA ASN A 308 -8.51 1.33 -18.52
C ASN A 308 -7.44 1.18 -19.59
N PRO A 309 -6.90 -0.03 -19.83
CA PRO A 309 -5.96 -0.24 -20.91
C PRO A 309 -6.61 -0.15 -22.30
N PHE A 310 -7.94 -0.21 -22.39
CA PHE A 310 -8.68 -0.28 -23.65
C PHE A 310 -9.40 1.04 -23.96
N LYS A 311 -9.86 1.16 -25.21
CA LYS A 311 -10.76 2.25 -25.63
C LYS A 311 -12.19 2.08 -25.07
N SER A 312 -12.60 0.86 -24.74
CA SER A 312 -13.91 0.54 -24.15
C SER A 312 -13.98 1.05 -22.71
N LYS A 313 -15.09 1.61 -22.24
CA LYS A 313 -15.20 2.06 -20.85
C LYS A 313 -15.17 0.86 -19.90
N VAL A 314 -14.42 0.96 -18.79
CA VAL A 314 -14.58 0.02 -17.66
C VAL A 314 -15.99 0.16 -17.12
N SER A 315 -16.64 -0.96 -16.82
CA SER A 315 -18.00 -0.92 -16.28
C SER A 315 -18.02 -0.17 -14.94
N ASN A 316 -19.01 0.70 -14.76
CA ASN A 316 -19.27 1.34 -13.47
C ASN A 316 -19.76 0.34 -12.40
N THR A 317 -20.11 -0.88 -12.82
CA THR A 317 -20.54 -1.97 -11.93
C THR A 317 -19.42 -2.91 -11.51
N ILE A 318 -18.16 -2.64 -11.93
CA ILE A 318 -17.02 -3.46 -11.49
C ILE A 318 -16.93 -3.49 -9.97
N GLN A 319 -16.77 -4.70 -9.43
CA GLN A 319 -16.59 -4.94 -8.00
C GLN A 319 -15.50 -5.97 -7.78
N LEU A 320 -14.75 -5.82 -6.69
CA LEU A 320 -13.88 -6.83 -6.10
C LEU A 320 -14.51 -7.26 -4.78
N ASN A 321 -14.80 -8.55 -4.63
CA ASN A 321 -15.35 -9.13 -3.41
C ASN A 321 -14.41 -10.19 -2.87
N LEU A 322 -14.13 -10.14 -1.57
CA LEU A 322 -13.34 -11.12 -0.83
C LEU A 322 -14.24 -11.73 0.24
N THR A 323 -14.16 -13.05 0.41
CA THR A 323 -14.79 -13.77 1.51
C THR A 323 -13.74 -14.52 2.30
N PHE A 324 -13.80 -14.39 3.61
CA PHE A 324 -12.89 -15.02 4.56
C PHE A 324 -13.63 -16.13 5.30
N SER A 325 -12.99 -17.29 5.42
CA SER A 325 -13.50 -18.44 6.17
C SER A 325 -13.38 -18.27 7.69
N GLY A 326 -12.56 -17.33 8.12
CA GLY A 326 -12.33 -16.99 9.52
C GLY A 326 -11.16 -16.04 9.68
N SER A 327 -10.86 -15.70 10.92
CA SER A 327 -9.73 -14.87 11.31
C SER A 327 -9.04 -15.41 12.56
N THR A 328 -7.76 -15.08 12.72
CA THR A 328 -7.01 -15.37 13.95
C THR A 328 -7.29 -14.32 15.02
N VAL A 329 -6.80 -14.56 16.23
CA VAL A 329 -6.69 -13.50 17.24
C VAL A 329 -5.79 -12.39 16.66
N PRO A 330 -6.14 -11.10 16.85
CA PRO A 330 -5.26 -10.01 16.46
C PRO A 330 -3.91 -10.13 17.16
N VAL A 331 -2.83 -10.06 16.39
CA VAL A 331 -1.46 -10.11 16.89
C VAL A 331 -0.87 -8.71 16.76
N PRO A 332 -0.25 -8.17 17.83
CA PRO A 332 0.52 -6.95 17.75
C PRO A 332 1.63 -7.03 16.69
N LEU A 333 2.05 -5.87 16.18
CA LEU A 333 3.26 -5.79 15.36
C LEU A 333 4.49 -6.30 16.12
N PRO A 334 5.62 -6.57 15.43
CA PRO A 334 6.90 -6.84 16.11
C PRO A 334 7.21 -5.79 17.18
N GLU A 335 7.87 -6.21 18.27
CA GLU A 335 8.14 -5.37 19.43
C GLU A 335 8.77 -3.99 19.09
N PRO A 336 9.75 -3.88 18.17
CA PRO A 336 10.30 -2.57 17.78
C PRO A 336 9.26 -1.63 17.15
N GLU A 337 8.33 -2.16 16.35
CA GLU A 337 7.27 -1.36 15.72
C GLU A 337 6.22 -0.93 16.75
N LEU A 338 5.93 -1.77 17.75
CA LEU A 338 5.05 -1.40 18.86
C LEU A 338 5.64 -0.27 19.69
N ILE A 339 6.92 -0.37 20.07
CA ILE A 339 7.63 0.68 20.81
C ILE A 339 7.62 1.98 20.00
N PHE A 340 7.91 1.90 18.70
CA PHE A 340 7.86 3.05 17.81
C PHE A 340 6.46 3.67 17.78
N LEU A 341 5.42 2.88 17.52
CA LEU A 341 4.05 3.39 17.48
C LEU A 341 3.66 3.99 18.83
N GLN A 342 4.11 3.40 19.95
CA GLN A 342 3.84 3.91 21.28
C GLN A 342 4.35 5.34 21.41
N GLN A 343 5.63 5.55 21.10
CA GLN A 343 6.25 6.87 21.11
C GLN A 343 5.57 7.82 20.12
N PHE A 344 5.20 7.34 18.94
CA PHE A 344 4.52 8.12 17.91
C PHE A 344 3.17 8.70 18.37
N TYR A 345 2.34 7.89 19.05
CA TYR A 345 1.05 8.37 19.57
C TYR A 345 1.21 9.17 20.87
N GLU A 346 2.18 8.84 21.73
CA GLU A 346 2.50 9.65 22.91
C GLU A 346 2.93 11.07 22.50
N GLN A 347 3.74 11.20 21.44
CA GLN A 347 4.14 12.48 20.86
C GLN A 347 2.93 13.23 20.27
N TYR A 348 2.04 12.54 19.56
CA TYR A 348 0.80 13.12 19.03
C TYR A 348 -0.14 13.62 20.13
N THR A 349 -0.28 12.88 21.24
CA THR A 349 -1.17 13.24 22.35
C THR A 349 -0.60 14.35 23.22
N SER A 350 0.71 14.35 23.48
CA SER A 350 1.39 15.36 24.31
C SER A 350 1.29 16.78 23.74
N SER A 351 1.16 16.92 22.41
CA SER A 351 0.90 18.22 21.77
C SER A 351 -0.56 18.71 21.94
N SER A 352 -1.46 17.93 22.56
CA SER A 352 -2.81 18.36 22.93
C SER A 352 -2.87 18.77 24.40
N GLN A 353 -3.39 19.96 24.70
CA GLN A 353 -3.58 20.47 26.07
C GLN A 353 -4.60 19.67 26.94
N LYS A 354 -5.06 18.48 26.52
CA LYS A 354 -6.04 17.67 27.26
C LYS A 354 -5.34 16.70 28.22
N LYS A 355 -5.44 16.99 29.52
CA LYS A 355 -5.00 16.18 30.67
C LYS A 355 -5.84 14.89 30.85
N GLN A 356 -5.86 13.99 29.88
CA GLN A 356 -6.31 12.60 30.12
C GLN A 356 -5.16 11.65 29.84
N LYS A 357 -4.81 10.82 30.83
CA LYS A 357 -3.90 9.69 30.63
C LYS A 357 -4.53 8.76 29.59
N PRO A 358 -3.90 8.52 28.43
CA PRO A 358 -4.43 7.57 27.46
C PRO A 358 -4.43 6.19 28.10
N THR A 359 -5.60 5.56 28.16
CA THR A 359 -5.71 4.16 28.58
C THR A 359 -5.62 3.32 27.32
N PHE A 360 -4.56 2.55 27.20
CA PHE A 360 -4.22 1.72 26.05
C PHE A 360 -5.37 0.78 25.70
N VAL A 361 -5.84 0.83 24.45
CA VAL A 361 -6.75 -0.19 23.92
C VAL A 361 -6.13 -0.73 22.64
N ILE A 362 -5.66 -1.99 22.68
CA ILE A 362 -5.36 -2.74 21.47
C ILE A 362 -6.65 -2.77 20.65
N GLY A 363 -6.59 -2.25 19.42
CA GLY A 363 -7.77 -2.16 18.57
C GLY A 363 -8.38 -3.54 18.36
N CYS A 364 -9.58 -3.76 18.87
CA CYS A 364 -10.39 -4.93 18.54
C CYS A 364 -11.64 -4.39 17.84
N ARG A 365 -11.68 -4.45 16.51
CA ARG A 365 -12.93 -4.27 15.78
C ARG A 365 -13.79 -5.53 15.99
N SER A 366 -15.08 -5.33 16.19
CA SER A 366 -16.05 -6.36 16.60
C SER A 366 -15.87 -7.66 15.82
N LYS A 367 -15.81 -8.80 16.52
CA LYS A 367 -15.73 -10.13 15.89
C LYS A 367 -16.89 -10.32 14.90
N PRO A 368 -16.68 -11.03 13.77
CA PRO A 368 -17.79 -11.72 13.12
C PRO A 368 -18.39 -12.69 14.14
N ASN A 369 -19.73 -12.72 14.25
CA ASN A 369 -20.44 -13.68 15.09
C ASN A 369 -19.90 -15.09 14.80
N SER A 370 -19.14 -15.65 15.73
CA SER A 370 -18.95 -17.09 15.77
C SER A 370 -20.33 -17.69 15.92
N VAL A 371 -20.72 -18.56 15.00
CA VAL A 371 -21.91 -19.41 15.17
C VAL A 371 -21.73 -20.15 16.49
N GLU A 372 -22.39 -19.67 17.54
CA GLU A 372 -22.62 -20.46 18.73
C GLU A 372 -23.44 -21.66 18.28
N ILE A 373 -22.83 -22.84 18.30
CA ILE A 373 -23.59 -24.08 18.34
C ILE A 373 -24.33 -24.03 19.66
N SER A 374 -25.56 -23.51 19.62
CA SER A 374 -26.48 -23.56 20.74
C SER A 374 -26.68 -25.04 21.08
N LYS A 375 -26.20 -25.40 22.28
CA LYS A 375 -26.55 -26.66 22.91
C LYS A 375 -28.08 -26.69 23.01
N SER A 376 -28.69 -27.68 22.38
CA SER A 376 -30.07 -28.04 22.63
C SER A 376 -30.28 -28.33 24.12
N PRO A 377 -31.41 -27.95 24.73
CA PRO A 377 -31.71 -28.34 26.10
C PRO A 377 -32.03 -29.83 26.13
N GLN A 378 -31.29 -30.58 26.95
CA GLN A 378 -31.68 -31.93 27.36
C GLN A 378 -32.91 -31.82 28.27
N SER A 379 -34.00 -32.47 27.87
CA SER A 379 -35.10 -32.84 28.76
C SER A 379 -34.83 -34.24 29.33
N ASP A 380 -34.92 -34.34 30.66
CA ASP A 380 -34.87 -35.57 31.43
C ASP A 380 -35.92 -36.60 30.98
N SER A 381 -35.48 -37.84 30.74
CA SER A 381 -36.20 -39.06 31.13
C SER A 381 -35.34 -40.31 30.84
N SER A 382 -34.94 -41.02 31.89
CA SER A 382 -34.59 -42.45 31.86
C SER A 382 -35.88 -43.28 31.69
N PRO A 383 -35.88 -44.58 31.25
CA PRO A 383 -35.09 -45.64 31.88
C PRO A 383 -34.60 -46.84 31.01
N SER A 384 -33.76 -47.65 31.68
CA SER A 384 -33.58 -49.12 31.63
C SER A 384 -32.80 -49.86 30.50
N LEU A 385 -31.71 -50.48 30.97
CA LEU A 385 -31.02 -51.76 30.63
C LEU A 385 -31.30 -52.46 29.29
N VAL A 386 -30.23 -52.86 28.57
CA VAL A 386 -29.82 -54.27 28.33
C VAL A 386 -28.32 -54.32 27.98
N THR A 387 -27.61 -55.28 28.58
CA THR A 387 -26.21 -55.70 28.36
C THR A 387 -26.03 -56.61 27.13
N SER A 388 -24.93 -56.46 26.38
CA SER A 388 -24.20 -57.59 25.77
C SER A 388 -22.79 -57.21 25.31
N THR A 389 -21.92 -58.20 25.31
CA THR A 389 -20.45 -58.15 25.31
C THR A 389 -19.80 -58.53 23.97
N SER A 390 -18.63 -57.93 23.69
CA SER A 390 -17.39 -58.50 23.08
C SER A 390 -17.27 -58.60 21.52
N PRO A 391 -16.07 -58.91 20.93
CA PRO A 391 -14.95 -57.98 20.62
C PRO A 391 -14.30 -58.18 19.19
N LEU A 392 -13.10 -57.58 18.94
CA LEU A 392 -12.13 -57.71 17.80
C LEU A 392 -12.14 -56.49 16.82
N SER A 393 -11.05 -55.96 16.25
CA SER A 393 -9.66 -56.43 16.02
C SER A 393 -8.66 -55.26 15.81
N GLN A 394 -7.38 -55.58 15.95
CA GLN A 394 -6.15 -54.76 15.84
C GLN A 394 -5.81 -54.28 14.41
N ASN A 395 -5.01 -53.20 14.31
CA ASN A 395 -3.77 -53.02 13.50
C ASN A 395 -3.50 -51.51 13.28
N SER A 396 -2.50 -50.91 13.95
CA SER A 396 -1.06 -50.83 13.62
C SER A 396 -0.72 -49.82 12.52
N ASP A 397 -0.24 -48.62 12.89
CA ASP A 397 0.91 -47.98 12.24
C ASP A 397 1.35 -46.71 13.00
N SER A 398 2.28 -46.88 13.94
CA SER A 398 2.90 -45.80 14.73
C SER A 398 4.41 -45.67 14.47
N SER A 399 4.94 -46.38 13.49
CA SER A 399 6.39 -46.54 13.28
C SER A 399 6.95 -45.67 12.14
N GLU A 400 6.14 -45.24 11.18
CA GLU A 400 6.61 -44.49 10.01
C GLU A 400 6.74 -42.97 10.22
N LEU A 401 6.03 -42.39 11.19
CA LEU A 401 6.03 -40.94 11.40
C LEU A 401 7.28 -40.39 12.12
N LYS A 402 8.04 -41.25 12.83
CA LYS A 402 9.19 -40.80 13.65
C LYS A 402 10.51 -40.74 12.87
N ILE A 403 10.60 -41.38 11.71
CA ILE A 403 11.84 -41.43 10.91
C ILE A 403 11.95 -40.22 9.95
N ARG A 404 10.82 -39.65 9.49
CA ARG A 404 10.82 -38.49 8.57
C ARG A 404 11.12 -37.13 9.23
N LEU A 405 10.90 -36.98 10.53
CA LEU A 405 11.14 -35.72 11.27
C LEU A 405 12.62 -35.51 11.68
N ALA A 406 13.47 -36.53 11.60
CA ALA A 406 14.88 -36.44 11.98
C ALA A 406 15.82 -36.04 10.81
N GLN A 407 15.38 -36.20 9.55
CA GLN A 407 16.22 -35.91 8.37
C GLN A 407 16.14 -34.45 7.88
N GLN A 408 15.11 -33.68 8.27
CA GLN A 408 15.00 -32.26 7.89
C GLN A 408 15.77 -31.29 8.80
N ARG A 409 16.33 -31.74 9.93
CA ARG A 409 17.06 -30.89 10.88
C ARG A 409 18.59 -30.85 10.68
N ARG A 410 19.14 -31.48 9.64
CA ARG A 410 20.60 -31.58 9.43
C ARG A 410 21.17 -30.81 8.24
N LEU A 411 20.39 -29.93 7.61
CA LEU A 411 20.85 -29.14 6.45
C LEU A 411 20.62 -27.64 6.60
N GLN A 412 21.00 -27.03 7.72
CA GLN A 412 21.29 -25.58 7.80
C GLN A 412 22.27 -25.30 8.94
N LEU A 413 23.54 -25.07 8.59
CA LEU A 413 24.67 -24.41 9.30
C LEU A 413 25.82 -24.56 8.28
N SER A 414 26.51 -23.57 7.71
CA SER A 414 27.01 -22.27 8.19
C SER A 414 27.43 -21.39 6.98
N PRO A 415 27.72 -20.08 7.16
CA PRO A 415 27.98 -19.13 6.07
C PRO A 415 29.48 -18.96 5.77
N THR A 416 29.85 -18.78 4.51
CA THR A 416 31.15 -18.19 4.13
C THR A 416 31.01 -17.26 2.92
N THR A 417 31.54 -16.06 3.14
CA THR A 417 31.74 -14.90 2.27
C THR A 417 32.67 -15.15 1.08
N SER A 418 32.34 -14.58 -0.09
CA SER A 418 33.29 -13.82 -0.91
C SER A 418 32.57 -13.01 -1.99
N PHE A 419 32.75 -11.69 -1.94
CA PHE A 419 32.36 -10.73 -2.97
C PHE A 419 33.13 -10.99 -4.28
N ASN A 420 32.43 -10.98 -5.42
CA ASN A 420 33.04 -10.68 -6.72
C ASN A 420 32.04 -9.91 -7.59
N GLN A 421 32.43 -8.68 -7.96
CA GLN A 421 31.70 -7.80 -8.88
C GLN A 421 31.76 -8.33 -10.32
N PRO A 422 30.68 -8.20 -11.12
CA PRO A 422 30.80 -8.23 -12.57
C PRO A 422 30.99 -6.83 -13.15
N LYS A 423 31.99 -6.75 -14.03
CA LYS A 423 32.41 -5.58 -14.80
C LYS A 423 31.29 -5.04 -15.71
N LYS A 424 31.31 -3.71 -15.86
CA LYS A 424 30.58 -2.94 -16.88
C LYS A 424 30.82 -3.52 -18.28
N SER A 425 29.75 -3.79 -19.02
CA SER A 425 29.79 -3.80 -20.49
C SER A 425 28.82 -2.75 -21.01
N SER A 426 29.39 -1.76 -21.68
CA SER A 426 28.73 -0.78 -22.52
C SER A 426 28.02 -1.49 -23.67
N ASN A 427 26.75 -1.17 -23.91
CA ASN A 427 26.19 -1.25 -25.25
C ASN A 427 25.18 -0.12 -25.44
N ALA A 428 25.57 0.80 -26.31
CA ALA A 428 24.73 1.83 -26.87
C ALA A 428 23.68 1.20 -27.79
N VAL A 429 22.41 1.54 -27.59
CA VAL A 429 21.38 1.41 -28.62
C VAL A 429 20.67 2.75 -28.73
N THR A 430 21.14 3.56 -29.68
CA THR A 430 20.49 4.76 -30.16
C THR A 430 19.40 4.43 -31.18
N SER A 431 18.29 5.17 -31.04
CA SER A 431 17.33 5.58 -32.08
C SER A 431 16.35 4.53 -32.62
N LYS A 432 15.06 4.76 -32.38
CA LYS A 432 14.10 5.34 -33.35
C LYS A 432 12.68 5.33 -32.78
N LEU A 433 11.84 6.24 -33.31
CA LEU A 433 10.37 6.36 -33.18
C LEU A 433 9.92 7.29 -32.03
N PHE A 434 9.20 8.41 -32.22
CA PHE A 434 8.28 8.83 -33.29
C PHE A 434 8.31 10.36 -33.52
N LYS A 435 7.90 10.71 -34.75
CA LYS A 435 7.38 12.02 -35.18
C LYS A 435 6.11 12.40 -34.44
#